data_AF-A0A8J3VI79-F1
#
_entry.id   AF-A0A8J3VI79-F1
#
_cell.length_a   1.000
_cell.length_b   1.000
_cell.length_c   1.000
_cell.angle_alpha   90.00
_cell.angle_beta   90.00
_cell.angle_gamma   90.00
#
_symmetry.space_group_name_H-M   'P 1'
#
loop_
_entity.id
_entity.type
_entity.pdbx_description
1 polymer ?
#
loop_
_entity_poly.entity_id
_entity_poly.type
_entity_poly.pdbx_seq_one_letter_code
_entity_poly.pdbx_strand_id
1 'polypeptide(L)'
;MPLDLTAMFTMHDALRRELEHLARVDDDPRLVFRTAGWRRFKQAVWGHHCAEDEVLWPALRLRLTDQPGNLVVLEAMEAEHAAIGQLIATIDEAASGPQGCLVHLGDLIDSLVTGLKGHLAHEEEAVIPLLQQALTAGQWAAFEKVHSELTADTLSAPDGWSPAAMTGPRQRRDWTGSECLSNEENPEEGKQR
;
A
#
# COMPACT_ATOMS: atom_id res chain seq x y z
N MET A 1 -14.58 -11.88 -20.47
CA MET A 1 -14.35 -12.71 -19.28
C MET A 1 -14.18 -11.78 -18.10
N PRO A 2 -14.67 -12.15 -16.89
CA PRO A 2 -14.41 -11.37 -15.69
C PRO A 2 -12.90 -11.29 -15.42
N LEU A 3 -12.46 -10.23 -14.75
CA LEU A 3 -11.07 -10.11 -14.30
C LEU A 3 -10.80 -11.15 -13.20
N ASP A 4 -9.59 -11.69 -13.15
CA ASP A 4 -9.16 -12.55 -12.06
C ASP A 4 -8.71 -11.67 -10.88
N LEU A 5 -9.52 -11.62 -9.82
CA LEU A 5 -9.25 -10.80 -8.63
C LEU A 5 -8.54 -11.58 -7.52
N THR A 6 -8.11 -12.81 -7.80
CA THR A 6 -7.55 -13.71 -6.76
C THR A 6 -6.35 -13.08 -6.06
N ALA A 7 -5.43 -12.47 -6.83
CA ALA A 7 -4.26 -11.81 -6.26
C ALA A 7 -4.62 -10.62 -5.36
N MET A 8 -5.63 -9.83 -5.76
CA MET A 8 -6.12 -8.67 -4.99
C MET A 8 -6.65 -9.09 -3.61
N PHE A 9 -7.63 -10.02 -3.60
CA PHE A 9 -8.20 -10.51 -2.34
C PHE A 9 -7.15 -11.24 -1.48
N THR A 10 -6.21 -11.96 -2.10
CA THR A 10 -5.12 -12.61 -1.36
C THR A 10 -4.24 -11.58 -0.63
N MET A 11 -3.93 -10.45 -1.28
CA MET A 11 -3.19 -9.35 -0.67
C MET A 11 -3.99 -8.73 0.48
N HIS A 12 -5.27 -8.40 0.27
CA HIS A 12 -6.12 -7.79 1.30
C HIS A 12 -6.23 -8.68 2.54
N ASP A 13 -6.44 -9.97 2.32
CA ASP A 13 -6.51 -10.94 3.41
C ASP A 13 -5.16 -11.08 4.14
N ALA A 14 -4.03 -10.97 3.43
CA ALA A 14 -2.72 -10.97 4.07
C ALA A 14 -2.53 -9.73 4.95
N LEU A 15 -2.90 -8.55 4.45
CA LEU A 15 -2.86 -7.29 5.21
C LEU A 15 -3.74 -7.37 6.46
N ARG A 16 -4.98 -7.89 6.33
CA ARG A 16 -5.89 -8.10 7.48
C ARG A 16 -5.29 -9.04 8.52
N ARG A 17 -4.67 -10.14 8.09
CA ARG A 17 -3.99 -11.07 9.01
C ARG A 17 -2.83 -10.40 9.75
N GLU A 18 -1.99 -9.63 9.05
CA GLU A 18 -0.86 -8.95 9.70
C GLU A 18 -1.33 -7.88 10.70
N LEU A 19 -2.43 -7.16 10.41
CA LEU A 19 -3.04 -6.23 11.37
C LEU A 19 -3.49 -6.92 12.67
N GLU A 20 -4.02 -8.14 12.60
CA GLU A 20 -4.40 -8.91 13.79
C GLU A 20 -3.19 -9.30 14.64
N HIS A 21 -2.03 -9.51 14.01
CA HIS A 21 -0.80 -9.78 14.74
C HIS A 21 -0.26 -8.50 15.41
N LEU A 22 -0.32 -7.36 14.72
CA LEU A 22 0.09 -6.06 15.27
C LEU A 22 -0.79 -5.62 16.45
N ALA A 23 -2.09 -5.95 16.44
CA ALA A 23 -3.03 -5.61 17.51
C ALA A 23 -2.84 -6.43 18.80
N ARG A 24 -2.06 -7.52 18.79
CA ARG A 24 -1.87 -8.44 19.93
C ARG A 24 -0.58 -8.21 20.71
N VAL A 25 0.13 -7.11 20.46
CA VAL A 25 1.46 -6.85 21.01
C VAL A 25 1.35 -6.22 22.39
N ASP A 26 1.45 -7.05 23.45
CA ASP A 26 1.39 -6.61 24.85
C ASP A 26 2.76 -6.27 25.47
N ASP A 27 3.86 -6.85 24.97
CA ASP A 27 5.23 -6.67 25.49
C ASP A 27 6.05 -5.68 24.63
N ASP A 28 6.58 -4.61 25.25
CA ASP A 28 7.33 -3.48 24.63
C ASP A 28 7.06 -3.28 23.12
N PRO A 29 6.07 -2.44 22.74
CA PRO A 29 5.67 -2.23 21.35
C PRO A 29 6.84 -1.89 20.41
N ARG A 30 7.94 -1.30 20.93
CA ARG A 30 9.15 -0.97 20.15
C ARG A 30 9.83 -2.17 19.55
N LEU A 31 9.74 -3.33 20.18
CA LEU A 31 10.36 -4.54 19.66
C LEU A 31 9.69 -4.95 18.35
N VAL A 32 8.37 -4.84 18.25
CA VAL A 32 7.61 -5.18 17.06
C VAL A 32 7.90 -4.24 15.89
N PHE A 33 7.98 -2.93 16.14
CA PHE A 33 8.30 -1.96 15.08
C PHE A 33 9.76 -2.00 14.60
N ARG A 34 10.65 -2.67 15.35
CA ARG A 34 12.03 -2.94 14.90
C ARG A 34 12.18 -4.28 14.16
N THR A 35 11.11 -5.08 14.08
CA THR A 35 11.18 -6.38 13.40
C THR A 35 11.18 -6.24 11.88
N ALA A 36 11.64 -7.30 11.22
CA ALA A 36 11.44 -7.47 9.79
C ALA A 36 9.95 -7.57 9.42
N GLY A 37 9.06 -7.96 10.34
CA GLY A 37 7.61 -8.02 10.13
C GLY A 37 7.00 -6.66 9.83
N TRP A 38 7.20 -5.68 10.72
CA TRP A 38 6.71 -4.31 10.49
C TRP A 38 7.24 -3.70 9.19
N ARG A 39 8.51 -3.93 8.87
CA ARG A 39 9.10 -3.45 7.61
C ARG A 39 8.41 -4.02 6.38
N ARG A 40 8.16 -5.34 6.36
CA ARG A 40 7.47 -6.01 5.25
C ARG A 40 6.02 -5.56 5.13
N PHE A 41 5.32 -5.44 6.25
CA PHE A 41 3.95 -4.94 6.29
C PHE A 41 3.84 -3.57 5.62
N LYS A 42 4.68 -2.61 6.03
CA LYS A 42 4.70 -1.27 5.42
C LYS A 42 5.03 -1.30 3.93
N GLN A 43 5.99 -2.15 3.53
CA GLN A 43 6.33 -2.31 2.12
C GLN A 43 5.16 -2.89 1.32
N ALA A 44 4.37 -3.79 1.91
CA ALA A 44 3.22 -4.40 1.25
C ALA A 44 2.10 -3.36 1.06
N VAL A 45 1.75 -2.62 2.12
CA VAL A 45 0.77 -1.52 2.05
C VAL A 45 1.21 -0.49 1.02
N TRP A 46 2.47 -0.05 1.08
CA TRP A 46 3.01 0.93 0.13
C TRP A 46 2.96 0.42 -1.31
N GLY A 47 3.43 -0.80 -1.57
CA GLY A 47 3.50 -1.34 -2.93
C GLY A 47 2.12 -1.56 -3.55
N HIS A 48 1.15 -1.99 -2.74
CA HIS A 48 -0.25 -2.16 -3.12
C HIS A 48 -0.90 -0.81 -3.47
N HIS A 49 -0.90 0.15 -2.54
CA HIS A 49 -1.48 1.47 -2.77
C HIS A 49 -0.79 2.20 -3.92
N CYS A 50 0.55 2.08 -4.05
CA CYS A 50 1.29 2.64 -5.18
C CYS A 50 0.82 2.09 -6.53
N ALA A 51 0.62 0.77 -6.64
CA ALA A 51 0.16 0.18 -7.88
C ALA A 51 -1.25 0.68 -8.25
N GLU A 52 -2.10 0.89 -7.25
CA GLU A 52 -3.43 1.45 -7.43
C GLU A 52 -3.40 2.90 -7.87
N ASP A 53 -2.70 3.76 -7.13
CA ASP A 53 -2.64 5.20 -7.38
C ASP A 53 -2.03 5.53 -8.75
N GLU A 54 -0.98 4.80 -9.15
CA GLU A 54 -0.21 5.13 -10.34
C GLU A 54 -0.73 4.42 -11.61
N VAL A 55 -1.45 3.29 -11.44
CA VAL A 55 -1.87 2.45 -12.58
C VAL A 55 -3.38 2.22 -12.59
N LEU A 56 -3.96 1.77 -11.48
CA LEU A 56 -5.35 1.33 -11.46
C LEU A 56 -6.35 2.49 -11.50
N TRP A 57 -6.22 3.47 -10.61
CA TRP A 57 -7.12 4.63 -10.55
C TRP A 57 -7.07 5.47 -11.82
N PRO A 58 -5.91 5.80 -12.41
CA PRO A 58 -5.86 6.50 -13.69
C PRO A 58 -6.56 5.73 -14.81
N ALA A 59 -6.33 4.42 -14.92
CA ALA A 59 -6.98 3.59 -15.92
C ALA A 59 -8.50 3.53 -15.74
N LEU A 60 -8.98 3.48 -14.49
CA LEU A 60 -10.40 3.45 -14.17
C LEU A 60 -11.08 4.80 -14.41
N ARG A 61 -10.44 5.93 -14.06
CA ARG A 61 -10.97 7.29 -14.31
C ARG A 61 -11.27 7.55 -15.77
N LEU A 62 -10.42 7.06 -16.68
CA LEU A 62 -10.64 7.16 -18.13
C LEU A 62 -11.92 6.46 -18.60
N ARG A 63 -12.47 5.53 -17.79
CA ARG A 63 -13.68 4.76 -18.10
C ARG A 63 -14.93 5.29 -17.38
N LEU A 64 -14.76 6.19 -16.41
CA LEU A 64 -15.82 6.71 -15.53
C LEU A 64 -16.09 8.21 -15.73
N THR A 65 -15.64 8.79 -16.85
CA THR A 65 -15.73 10.23 -17.11
C THR A 65 -17.16 10.79 -17.12
N ASP A 66 -18.15 9.94 -17.35
CA ASP A 66 -19.58 10.25 -17.32
C ASP A 66 -20.28 9.87 -15.99
N GLN A 67 -19.52 9.39 -15.00
CA GLN A 67 -20.02 8.87 -13.73
C GLN A 67 -19.39 9.62 -12.54
N PRO A 68 -19.79 10.88 -12.29
CA PRO A 68 -19.15 11.73 -11.28
C PRO A 68 -19.20 11.14 -9.87
N GLY A 69 -20.25 10.39 -9.52
CA GLY A 69 -20.33 9.70 -8.23
C GLY A 69 -19.22 8.67 -8.04
N ASN A 70 -18.84 7.95 -9.09
CA ASN A 70 -17.77 6.95 -9.01
C ASN A 70 -16.38 7.61 -9.02
N LEU A 71 -16.23 8.79 -9.62
CA LEU A 71 -14.98 9.56 -9.51
C LEU A 71 -14.73 10.03 -8.07
N VAL A 72 -15.78 10.43 -7.35
CA VAL A 72 -15.68 10.79 -5.92
C VAL A 72 -15.23 9.59 -5.07
N VAL A 73 -15.66 8.37 -5.41
CA VAL A 73 -15.16 7.16 -4.73
C VAL A 73 -13.64 7.02 -4.90
N LEU A 74 -13.10 7.27 -6.11
CA LEU A 74 -11.65 7.19 -6.34
C LEU A 74 -10.86 8.30 -5.64
N GLU A 75 -11.44 9.51 -5.55
CA GLU A 75 -10.86 10.59 -4.72
C GLU A 75 -10.83 10.20 -3.24
N ALA A 76 -11.85 9.49 -2.74
CA ALA A 76 -11.87 8.98 -1.38
C ALA A 76 -10.79 7.90 -1.15
N MET A 77 -10.58 6.98 -2.10
CA MET A 77 -9.50 5.97 -2.02
C MET A 77 -8.12 6.60 -1.88
N GLU A 78 -7.79 7.58 -2.71
CA GLU A 78 -6.49 8.28 -2.62
C GLU A 78 -6.33 9.04 -1.29
N ALA A 79 -7.40 9.65 -0.79
CA ALA A 79 -7.38 10.31 0.51
C ALA A 79 -7.16 9.32 1.66
N GLU A 80 -7.79 8.13 1.59
CA GLU A 80 -7.58 7.04 2.54
C GLU A 80 -6.14 6.51 2.49
N HIS A 81 -5.56 6.32 1.29
CA HIS A 81 -4.16 5.94 1.12
C HIS A 81 -3.20 6.94 1.78
N ALA A 82 -3.40 8.23 1.53
CA ALA A 82 -2.57 9.29 2.11
C ALA A 82 -2.69 9.32 3.65
N ALA A 83 -3.89 9.16 4.20
CA ALA A 83 -4.11 9.09 5.63
C ALA A 83 -3.42 7.88 6.28
N ILE A 84 -3.54 6.69 5.69
CA ILE A 84 -2.86 5.47 6.14
C ILE A 84 -1.34 5.64 6.10
N GLY A 85 -0.82 6.30 5.07
CA GLY A 85 0.61 6.62 4.98
C GLY A 85 1.12 7.53 6.05
N GLN A 86 0.38 8.59 6.34
CA GLN A 86 0.72 9.48 7.43
C GLN A 86 0.71 8.76 8.78
N LEU A 87 -0.27 7.87 9.01
CA LEU A 87 -0.35 7.03 10.21
C LEU A 87 0.88 6.11 10.36
N ILE A 88 1.28 5.44 9.28
CA ILE A 88 2.46 4.58 9.25
C ILE A 88 3.74 5.38 9.56
N ALA A 89 3.90 6.57 8.96
CA ALA A 89 5.04 7.44 9.21
C ALA A 89 5.09 7.90 10.68
N THR A 90 3.96 8.30 11.25
CA THR A 90 3.87 8.70 12.66
C THR A 90 4.19 7.55 13.61
N ILE A 91 3.79 6.32 13.28
CA ILE A 91 4.16 5.11 14.05
C ILE A 91 5.68 4.90 14.02
N ASP A 92 6.32 5.04 12.86
CA ASP A 92 7.79 4.91 12.73
C ASP A 92 8.55 5.94 13.58
N GLU A 93 8.08 7.19 13.58
CA GLU A 93 8.64 8.26 14.41
C GLU A 93 8.50 7.96 15.90
N ALA A 94 7.29 7.59 16.33
CA ALA A 94 6.99 7.26 17.73
C ALA A 94 7.81 6.05 18.23
N ALA A 95 7.95 5.01 17.39
CA ALA A 95 8.74 3.83 17.69
C ALA A 95 10.25 4.12 17.78
N SER A 96 10.73 5.12 17.04
CA SER A 96 12.15 5.53 17.01
C SER A 96 12.51 6.59 18.07
N GLY A 97 11.50 7.24 18.68
CA GLY A 97 11.67 8.35 19.63
C GLY A 97 11.98 7.95 21.09
N PRO A 98 12.18 8.93 21.99
CA PRO A 98 12.38 8.70 23.43
C PRO A 98 11.21 8.00 24.13
N GLN A 99 11.41 7.39 25.32
CA GLN A 99 10.39 6.58 26.03
C GLN A 99 9.01 7.27 26.19
N GLY A 100 8.96 8.60 26.31
CA GLY A 100 7.71 9.36 26.43
C GLY A 100 6.83 9.34 25.18
N CYS A 101 7.36 9.00 24.00
CA CYS A 101 6.60 8.87 22.75
C CYS A 101 5.74 7.58 22.69
N LEU A 102 5.90 6.67 23.65
CA LEU A 102 5.19 5.39 23.67
C LEU A 102 3.75 5.44 24.16
N VAL A 103 3.39 6.48 24.92
CA VAL A 103 2.05 6.61 25.52
C VAL A 103 0.96 6.65 24.43
N HIS A 104 1.30 7.11 23.23
CA HIS A 104 0.38 7.23 22.09
C HIS A 104 0.52 6.13 21.04
N LEU A 105 1.47 5.19 21.22
CA LEU A 105 1.74 4.19 20.20
C LEU A 105 0.61 3.16 20.08
N GLY A 106 -0.04 2.80 21.19
CA GLY A 106 -1.24 1.96 21.17
C GLY A 106 -2.37 2.58 20.36
N ASP A 107 -2.71 3.85 20.65
CA ASP A 107 -3.76 4.58 19.92
C ASP A 107 -3.48 4.69 18.41
N LEU A 108 -2.21 4.88 18.03
CA LEU A 108 -1.80 4.92 16.62
C LEU A 108 -1.96 3.55 15.94
N ILE A 109 -1.64 2.46 16.63
CA ILE A 109 -1.85 1.10 16.12
C ILE A 109 -3.33 0.82 15.95
N ASP A 110 -4.16 1.13 16.95
CA ASP A 110 -5.60 0.95 16.88
C ASP A 110 -6.22 1.76 15.73
N SER A 111 -5.71 2.98 15.52
CA SER A 111 -6.10 3.83 14.39
C SER A 111 -5.69 3.22 13.05
N LEU A 112 -4.49 2.66 12.94
CA LEU A 112 -4.03 1.97 11.72
C LEU A 112 -4.86 0.70 11.44
N VAL A 113 -5.12 -0.11 12.48
CA VAL A 113 -5.93 -1.33 12.35
C VAL A 113 -7.34 -0.99 11.89
N THR A 114 -7.95 0.02 12.49
CA THR A 114 -9.30 0.47 12.13
C THR A 114 -9.31 1.06 10.71
N GLY A 115 -8.37 1.96 10.42
CA GLY A 115 -8.27 2.67 9.14
C GLY A 115 -8.02 1.72 7.98
N LEU A 116 -7.00 0.86 8.06
CA LEU A 116 -6.67 -0.07 6.98
C LEU A 116 -7.74 -1.15 6.79
N LYS A 117 -8.35 -1.68 7.87
CA LYS A 117 -9.48 -2.63 7.71
C LYS A 117 -10.68 -1.97 7.03
N GLY A 118 -11.00 -0.72 7.42
CA GLY A 118 -12.09 0.05 6.81
C GLY A 118 -11.83 0.33 5.34
N HIS A 119 -10.62 0.77 5.00
CA HIS A 119 -10.19 1.02 3.63
C HIS A 119 -10.33 -0.22 2.73
N LEU A 120 -9.75 -1.37 3.14
CA LEU A 120 -9.84 -2.60 2.34
C LEU A 120 -11.28 -3.07 2.12
N ALA A 121 -12.16 -2.87 3.12
CA ALA A 121 -13.58 -3.18 2.96
C ALA A 121 -14.28 -2.21 1.99
N HIS A 122 -13.98 -0.91 2.10
CA HIS A 122 -14.53 0.11 1.22
C HIS A 122 -14.12 -0.14 -0.24
N GLU A 123 -12.86 -0.48 -0.50
CA GLU A 123 -12.39 -0.81 -1.84
C GLU A 123 -13.11 -2.05 -2.41
N GLU A 124 -13.22 -3.13 -1.62
CA GLU A 124 -13.89 -4.36 -2.04
C GLU A 124 -15.38 -4.16 -2.35
N GLU A 125 -16.06 -3.31 -1.58
CA GLU A 125 -17.49 -3.05 -1.75
C GLU A 125 -17.79 -2.04 -2.86
N ALA A 126 -16.99 -0.97 -2.95
CA ALA A 126 -17.30 0.17 -3.80
C ALA A 126 -16.51 0.18 -5.12
N VAL A 127 -15.27 -0.32 -5.12
CA VAL A 127 -14.35 -0.16 -6.26
C VAL A 127 -14.20 -1.43 -7.07
N ILE A 128 -14.01 -2.58 -6.43
CA ILE A 128 -13.86 -3.86 -7.13
C ILE A 128 -15.01 -4.14 -8.13
N PRO A 129 -16.30 -3.88 -7.82
CA PRO A 129 -17.37 -4.03 -8.80
C PRO A 129 -17.22 -3.10 -10.02
N LEU A 130 -16.66 -1.91 -9.84
CA LEU A 130 -16.39 -0.97 -10.94
C LEU A 130 -15.25 -1.48 -11.82
N LEU A 131 -14.21 -2.08 -11.24
CA LEU A 131 -13.11 -2.70 -12.00
C LEU A 131 -13.64 -3.77 -12.96
N GLN A 132 -14.48 -4.69 -12.46
CA GLN A 132 -15.09 -5.76 -13.24
C GLN A 132 -15.96 -5.24 -14.40
N GLN A 133 -16.60 -4.09 -14.22
CA GLN A 133 -17.47 -3.49 -15.23
C GLN A 133 -16.70 -2.67 -16.27
N ALA A 134 -15.67 -1.95 -15.86
CA ALA A 134 -15.08 -0.87 -16.65
C ALA A 134 -13.75 -1.22 -17.30
N LEU A 135 -12.91 -2.05 -16.66
CA LEU A 135 -11.57 -2.34 -17.11
C LEU A 135 -11.51 -3.50 -18.10
N THR A 136 -10.54 -3.41 -19.01
CA THR A 136 -10.20 -4.51 -19.92
C THR A 136 -9.17 -5.45 -19.29
N ALA A 137 -9.09 -6.68 -19.78
CA ALA A 137 -8.05 -7.64 -19.34
C ALA A 137 -6.62 -7.11 -19.55
N GLY A 138 -6.37 -6.30 -20.59
CA GLY A 138 -5.06 -5.71 -20.82
C GLY A 138 -4.68 -4.63 -19.80
N GLN A 139 -5.65 -3.80 -19.38
CA GLN A 139 -5.43 -2.82 -18.30
C GLN A 139 -5.21 -3.50 -16.95
N TRP A 140 -5.97 -4.57 -16.68
CA TRP A 140 -5.79 -5.38 -15.48
C TRP A 140 -4.42 -6.05 -15.44
N ALA A 141 -3.97 -6.68 -16.53
CA ALA A 141 -2.65 -7.30 -16.60
C ALA A 141 -1.50 -6.30 -16.42
N ALA A 142 -1.68 -5.04 -16.85
CA ALA A 142 -0.70 -3.98 -16.61
C ALA A 142 -0.59 -3.62 -15.12
N PHE A 143 -1.73 -3.52 -14.43
CA PHE A 143 -1.78 -3.35 -12.99
C PHE A 143 -1.14 -4.53 -12.25
N GLU A 144 -1.53 -5.77 -12.57
CA GLU A 144 -0.99 -6.98 -11.91
C GLU A 144 0.53 -7.06 -12.03
N LYS A 145 1.08 -6.70 -13.19
CA LYS A 145 2.53 -6.66 -13.39
C LYS A 145 3.19 -5.70 -12.40
N VAL A 146 2.75 -4.44 -12.35
CA VAL A 146 3.33 -3.42 -11.47
C VAL A 146 3.12 -3.79 -9.99
N HIS A 147 1.91 -4.23 -9.63
CA HIS A 147 1.60 -4.69 -8.28
C HIS A 147 2.53 -5.82 -7.83
N SER A 148 2.77 -6.81 -8.69
CA SER A 148 3.68 -7.91 -8.39
C SER A 148 5.13 -7.45 -8.22
N GLU A 149 5.61 -6.50 -9.03
CA GLU A 149 6.97 -5.97 -8.94
C GLU A 149 7.19 -5.18 -7.65
N LEU A 150 6.19 -4.42 -7.21
CA LEU A 150 6.25 -3.62 -5.98
C LEU A 150 6.04 -4.44 -4.70
N THR A 151 5.43 -5.62 -4.81
CA THR A 151 5.09 -6.50 -3.67
C THR A 151 5.89 -7.82 -3.64
N ALA A 152 6.79 -8.04 -4.61
CA ALA A 152 7.56 -9.29 -4.72
C ALA A 152 8.35 -9.65 -3.45
N ASP A 153 8.94 -8.65 -2.80
CA ASP A 153 9.75 -8.85 -1.58
C ASP A 153 8.90 -9.06 -0.31
N THR A 154 7.58 -8.85 -0.39
CA THR A 154 6.66 -8.95 0.76
C THR A 154 5.90 -10.28 0.79
N LEU A 155 5.69 -10.92 -0.36
CA LEU A 155 4.91 -12.15 -0.50
C LEU A 155 5.75 -13.45 -0.46
N SER A 156 7.09 -13.36 -0.49
CA SER A 156 7.97 -14.51 -0.76
C SER A 156 8.61 -15.19 0.47
N ALA A 157 8.06 -15.06 1.67
CA ALA A 157 8.63 -15.71 2.86
C ALA A 157 7.67 -16.73 3.51
N PRO A 158 7.85 -18.04 3.27
CA PRO A 158 7.46 -19.03 4.27
C PRO A 158 8.35 -18.88 5.52
N ASP A 159 7.84 -19.34 6.66
CA ASP A 159 8.49 -19.34 7.98
C ASP A 159 10.01 -19.63 7.89
N GLY A 160 10.85 -18.63 8.22
CA GLY A 160 12.29 -18.84 8.47
C GLY A 160 13.31 -18.16 7.55
N TRP A 161 13.01 -17.05 6.88
CA TRP A 161 14.02 -16.32 6.10
C TRP A 161 14.82 -15.27 6.91
N SER A 162 16.14 -15.19 6.64
CA SER A 162 17.20 -14.45 7.37
C SER A 162 17.63 -13.16 6.64
N PRO A 163 18.11 -12.09 7.33
CA PRO A 163 18.04 -10.71 6.84
C PRO A 163 19.14 -10.27 5.85
N ALA A 164 19.75 -11.19 5.10
CA ALA A 164 20.89 -10.88 4.24
C ALA A 164 20.56 -11.06 2.74
N ALA A 165 19.62 -10.28 2.20
CA ALA A 165 19.54 -10.07 0.74
C ALA A 165 18.80 -8.80 0.27
N MET A 166 18.60 -7.76 1.09
CA MET A 166 18.02 -6.50 0.62
C MET A 166 19.09 -5.41 0.52
N THR A 167 19.78 -5.36 -0.63
CA THR A 167 20.58 -4.20 -1.05
C THR A 167 19.96 -3.63 -2.32
N GLY A 168 18.96 -2.77 -2.18
CA GLY A 168 18.32 -2.05 -3.27
C GLY A 168 17.78 -0.69 -2.80
N PRO A 169 17.91 0.40 -3.58
CA PRO A 169 17.75 1.78 -3.10
C PRO A 169 16.29 2.30 -3.13
N ARG A 170 15.30 1.50 -2.69
CA ARG A 170 13.90 1.95 -2.63
C ARG A 170 13.33 1.84 -1.22
N GLN A 171 13.84 2.69 -0.34
CA GLN A 171 13.12 3.11 0.88
C GLN A 171 13.13 4.64 0.86
N ARG A 172 12.06 5.27 0.36
CA ARG A 172 11.84 6.69 0.67
C ARG A 172 11.26 6.77 2.09
N ARG A 173 11.87 7.61 2.92
CA ARG A 173 11.51 7.84 4.32
C ARG A 173 10.31 8.79 4.48
N ASP A 174 9.82 9.37 3.38
CA ASP A 174 8.90 10.51 3.36
C ASP A 174 7.62 10.23 2.56
N TRP A 175 6.98 9.07 2.76
CA TRP A 175 5.76 8.74 2.01
C TRP A 175 4.54 9.51 2.55
N THR A 176 4.03 10.47 1.75
CA THR A 176 2.78 11.22 2.01
C THR A 176 1.70 10.98 0.95
N GLY A 177 1.80 9.91 0.15
CA GLY A 177 0.70 9.46 -0.73
C GLY A 177 0.50 10.19 -2.07
N SER A 178 1.56 10.58 -2.81
CA SER A 178 1.33 11.14 -4.17
C SER A 178 2.40 10.89 -5.24
N GLU A 179 3.60 10.43 -4.93
CA GLU A 179 4.61 10.12 -5.96
C GLU A 179 5.37 8.85 -5.59
N CYS A 180 4.89 7.72 -6.09
CA CYS A 180 5.45 6.41 -5.72
C CYS A 180 6.37 5.84 -6.81
N LEU A 181 6.06 6.07 -8.09
CA LEU A 181 6.94 5.75 -9.22
C LEU A 181 7.66 7.02 -9.68
N SER A 182 8.91 7.24 -9.24
CA SER A 182 9.74 8.27 -9.89
C SER A 182 10.24 7.75 -11.24
N ASN A 183 9.94 8.50 -12.31
CA ASN A 183 10.55 8.34 -13.63
C ASN A 183 12.06 8.56 -13.54
N GLU A 184 12.84 7.52 -13.26
CA GLU A 184 14.27 7.50 -13.54
C GLU A 184 14.53 6.89 -14.92
N GLU A 185 14.03 7.56 -15.97
CA GLU A 185 14.58 7.47 -17.32
C GLU A 185 14.36 8.80 -18.04
N ASN A 186 15.34 9.70 -17.95
CA ASN A 186 15.64 10.58 -19.08
C ASN A 186 17.14 10.94 -19.09
N PRO A 187 18.02 10.13 -19.71
CA PRO A 187 19.30 10.63 -20.13
C PRO A 187 19.09 11.55 -21.35
N GLU A 188 18.93 12.83 -21.06
CA GLU A 188 19.34 13.98 -21.89
C GLU A 188 18.95 13.95 -23.38
N GLU A 189 17.88 14.67 -23.71
CA GLU A 189 17.82 15.43 -24.96
C GLU A 189 19.03 16.39 -25.01
N GLY A 190 20.03 16.07 -25.83
CA GLY A 190 21.29 16.81 -25.86
C GLY A 190 22.04 16.76 -27.18
N LYS A 191 21.39 17.02 -28.32
CA LYS A 191 22.03 17.77 -29.43
C LYS A 191 21.05 18.22 -30.51
N GLN A 192 20.57 19.45 -30.39
CA GLN A 192 20.18 20.27 -31.54
C GLN A 192 21.40 21.04 -32.05
N ARG A 193 21.57 20.97 -33.37
CA ARG A 193 22.11 21.97 -34.31
C ARG A 193 23.41 22.71 -33.98
#